data_AF-A0A119CFN7-F1
#
_entry.id   AF-A0A119CFN7-F1
#
_cell.length_a   1.000
_cell.length_b   1.000
_cell.length_c   1.000
_cell.angle_alpha   90.00
_cell.angle_beta   90.00
_cell.angle_gamma   90.00
#
_symmetry.space_group_name_H-M   'P 1'
#
loop_
_entity.id
_entity.type
_entity.pdbx_description
1 polymer ?
#
loop_
_entity_poly.entity_id
_entity_poly.type
_entity_poly.pdbx_seq_one_letter_code
_entity_poly.pdbx_strand_id
1 'polypeptide(L)'
;MSENNTLHYLDYAATTPADPRVIESMAACLGVDGIFGNPASSSHRAGRLARAKVERAREQVAALIGADADEIVWTSGATESNNLALKGYADNAREKRHLITSRIEHKAILDTMASLSRHGLPVSYLTPTRDGEITADAVAAAIGPETGLVSLMFVNNEIGTLTNIGEIARVVHAAGALLHVDAAQALGKTPIDVRALGIDLMSMSAHKVYGPKGIGALFVRRDIADRIAPQMHGGGHERGLRSGTLATHQIVGMGTACELAADELGTDSARISALSTRLRDAVLAIGDVEQNAAAARRIPHTLSLTVNVPGFFPFMLGDALAVSSTSACNSAAGTPSHVLTAIGLDADAAGRTVRISVGRFTTEQDVDFAIACFRQAIEQCRSTAANGFAASRQIMPDDLKAIRDAGFRAVICNRPDGESADQPAFDEIAAAARELGLDARYLPVRSDHIGDAEVDAFGAMVDALPKPVLAYCRSGNRAGLLWNRLTTRRTA
;
A
#
# COMPACT_ATOMS: atom_id res chain seq x y z
N MET A 1 7.76 4.70 21.08
CA MET A 1 7.47 3.26 21.02
C MET A 1 8.06 2.63 22.26
N SER A 2 7.23 2.28 23.24
CA SER A 2 7.64 1.68 24.52
C SER A 2 7.91 0.19 24.36
N GLU A 3 8.85 -0.33 25.17
CA GLU A 3 9.54 -1.63 25.07
C GLU A 3 8.69 -2.93 25.15
N ASN A 4 7.35 -2.89 25.05
CA ASN A 4 6.50 -4.09 25.25
C ASN A 4 5.36 -4.29 24.23
N ASN A 5 5.45 -3.73 23.02
CA ASN A 5 4.52 -4.07 21.95
C ASN A 5 5.29 -4.39 20.67
N THR A 6 5.52 -5.68 20.40
CA THR A 6 6.12 -6.13 19.14
C THR A 6 5.18 -5.72 17.99
N LEU A 7 5.62 -4.78 17.16
CA LEU A 7 4.85 -4.35 15.99
C LEU A 7 4.89 -5.46 14.92
N HIS A 8 3.74 -6.05 14.63
CA HIS A 8 3.60 -7.00 13.52
C HIS A 8 3.38 -6.23 12.21
N TYR A 9 4.47 -5.97 11.49
CA TYR A 9 4.44 -5.17 10.27
C TYR A 9 4.10 -6.01 9.04
N LEU A 10 2.92 -5.79 8.45
CA LEU A 10 2.45 -6.44 7.22
C LEU A 10 2.00 -5.40 6.16
N ASP A 11 2.71 -4.27 6.09
CA ASP A 11 2.46 -3.18 5.14
C ASP A 11 3.68 -2.85 4.26
N TYR A 12 4.48 -3.87 3.93
CA TYR A 12 5.67 -3.75 3.07
C TYR A 12 5.41 -3.11 1.69
N ALA A 13 4.19 -3.18 1.16
CA ALA A 13 3.81 -2.52 -0.09
C ALA A 13 3.74 -0.98 0.06
N ALA A 14 3.48 -0.46 1.26
CA ALA A 14 3.56 0.98 1.53
C ALA A 14 5.01 1.43 1.67
N THR A 15 5.80 0.75 2.49
CA THR A 15 7.25 0.96 2.58
C THR A 15 7.92 -0.24 3.24
N THR A 16 9.19 -0.47 2.94
CA THR A 16 9.98 -1.49 3.62
C THR A 16 10.93 -0.85 4.64
N PRO A 17 11.29 -1.53 5.74
CA PRO A 17 12.45 -1.15 6.52
C PRO A 17 13.72 -1.24 5.65
N ALA A 18 14.66 -0.33 5.85
CA ALA A 18 15.96 -0.42 5.18
C ALA A 18 16.74 -1.62 5.76
N ASP A 19 17.37 -2.41 4.89
CA ASP A 19 18.21 -3.53 5.31
C ASP A 19 19.40 -3.01 6.15
N PRO A 20 19.80 -3.66 7.25
CA PRO A 20 20.94 -3.22 8.06
C PRO A 20 22.23 -3.00 7.23
N ARG A 21 22.47 -3.85 6.23
CA ARG A 21 23.62 -3.72 5.31
C ARG A 21 23.52 -2.48 4.43
N VAL A 22 22.30 -2.10 4.05
CA VAL A 22 22.03 -0.84 3.35
C VAL A 22 22.33 0.35 4.26
N ILE A 23 21.84 0.33 5.50
CA ILE A 23 22.08 1.42 6.48
C ILE A 23 23.57 1.64 6.68
N GLU A 24 24.35 0.57 6.86
CA GLU A 24 25.81 0.64 7.00
C GLU A 24 26.47 1.31 5.78
N SER A 25 26.08 0.89 4.57
CA SER A 25 26.61 1.48 3.34
C SER A 25 26.31 2.97 3.18
N MET A 26 25.13 3.41 3.63
CA MET A 26 24.73 4.82 3.63
C MET A 26 25.54 5.62 4.65
N ALA A 27 25.69 5.08 5.87
CA ALA A 27 26.44 5.73 6.95
C ALA A 27 27.91 5.99 6.57
N ALA A 28 28.54 5.07 5.82
CA ALA A 28 29.90 5.24 5.31
C ALA A 28 30.07 6.41 4.33
N CYS A 29 28.97 6.97 3.80
CA CYS A 29 28.98 8.15 2.93
C CYS A 29 28.70 9.46 3.71
N LEU A 30 28.49 9.38 5.01
CA LEU A 30 28.16 10.51 5.89
C LEU A 30 29.28 10.76 6.90
N GLY A 31 29.22 11.91 7.56
CA GLY A 31 30.22 12.32 8.56
C GLY A 31 31.52 12.83 7.96
N VAL A 32 32.37 13.43 8.81
CA VAL A 32 33.65 14.04 8.39
C VAL A 32 34.66 13.00 7.90
N ASP A 33 34.58 11.78 8.41
CA ASP A 33 35.46 10.66 8.05
C ASP A 33 34.91 9.82 6.89
N GLY A 34 33.67 10.06 6.45
CA GLY A 34 33.02 9.32 5.38
C GLY A 34 33.23 9.92 3.98
N ILE A 35 32.64 9.28 2.98
CA ILE A 35 32.68 9.75 1.58
C ILE A 35 31.60 10.82 1.36
N PHE A 36 31.75 11.97 2.03
CA PHE A 36 30.75 13.05 2.05
C PHE A 36 30.84 14.01 0.85
N GLY A 37 31.88 13.91 0.02
CA GLY A 37 32.16 14.87 -1.05
C GLY A 37 31.04 15.00 -2.07
N ASN A 38 30.93 16.17 -2.72
CA ASN A 38 30.01 16.35 -3.83
C ASN A 38 30.55 15.62 -5.09
N PRO A 39 29.82 14.65 -5.68
CA PRO A 39 30.28 13.91 -6.85
C PRO A 39 30.42 14.77 -8.12
N ALA A 40 29.85 15.97 -8.16
CA ALA A 40 30.09 16.95 -9.23
C ALA A 40 31.52 17.54 -9.20
N SER A 41 32.19 17.54 -8.05
CA SER A 41 33.53 18.10 -7.90
C SER A 41 34.62 17.15 -8.42
N SER A 42 35.14 17.41 -9.62
CA SER A 42 36.22 16.60 -10.23
C SER A 42 37.63 16.97 -9.78
N SER A 43 37.82 18.20 -9.28
CA SER A 43 39.14 18.78 -8.99
C SER A 43 39.85 18.14 -7.78
N HIS A 44 39.12 17.59 -6.82
CA HIS A 44 39.70 17.06 -5.58
C HIS A 44 39.26 15.61 -5.28
N ARG A 45 40.04 14.94 -4.42
CA ARG A 45 39.86 13.51 -4.10
C ARG A 45 38.47 13.19 -3.53
N ALA A 46 37.94 14.03 -2.63
CA ALA A 46 36.64 13.78 -2.01
C ALA A 46 35.49 13.66 -3.04
N GLY A 47 35.45 14.52 -4.05
CA GLY A 47 34.41 14.45 -5.09
C GLY A 47 34.62 13.28 -6.06
N ARG A 48 35.88 12.94 -6.40
CA ARG A 48 36.19 11.74 -7.20
C ARG A 48 35.78 10.43 -6.50
N LEU A 49 35.99 10.33 -5.19
CA LEU A 49 35.57 9.17 -4.40
C LEU A 49 34.03 9.07 -4.33
N ALA A 50 33.34 10.19 -4.10
CA ALA A 50 31.88 10.21 -4.10
C ALA A 50 31.30 9.82 -5.48
N ARG A 51 31.90 10.31 -6.56
CA ARG A 51 31.53 9.93 -7.93
C ARG A 51 31.69 8.43 -8.17
N ALA A 52 32.82 7.85 -7.74
CA ALA A 52 33.04 6.40 -7.86
C ALA A 52 31.97 5.58 -7.13
N LYS A 53 31.51 6.03 -5.95
CA LYS A 53 30.40 5.41 -5.21
C LYS A 53 29.06 5.52 -5.95
N VAL A 54 28.77 6.69 -6.52
CA VAL A 54 27.56 6.90 -7.34
C VAL A 54 27.55 6.00 -8.58
N GLU A 55 28.66 5.91 -9.31
CA GLU A 55 28.71 5.08 -10.52
C GLU A 55 28.65 3.58 -10.20
N ARG A 56 29.29 3.13 -9.11
CA ARG A 56 29.13 1.75 -8.64
C ARG A 56 27.67 1.42 -8.28
N ALA A 57 26.97 2.32 -7.62
CA ALA A 57 25.54 2.15 -7.32
C ALA A 57 24.69 2.11 -8.60
N ARG A 58 25.09 2.88 -9.62
CA ARG A 58 24.42 2.89 -10.92
C ARG A 58 24.55 1.53 -11.62
N GLU A 59 25.75 0.93 -11.58
CA GLU A 59 26.00 -0.43 -12.07
C GLU A 59 25.17 -1.48 -11.32
N GLN A 60 25.04 -1.38 -9.99
CA GLN A 60 24.22 -2.30 -9.19
C GLN A 60 22.75 -2.27 -9.60
N VAL A 61 22.19 -1.06 -9.78
CA VAL A 61 20.80 -0.89 -10.24
C VAL A 61 20.63 -1.43 -11.66
N ALA A 62 21.55 -1.11 -12.57
CA ALA A 62 21.49 -1.55 -13.96
C ALA A 62 21.59 -3.07 -14.09
N ALA A 63 22.49 -3.70 -13.33
CA ALA A 63 22.68 -5.15 -13.33
C ALA A 63 21.41 -5.90 -12.89
N LEU A 64 20.67 -5.40 -11.89
CA LEU A 64 19.44 -6.02 -11.41
C LEU A 64 18.35 -6.12 -12.49
N ILE A 65 18.35 -5.20 -13.46
CA ILE A 65 17.30 -5.10 -14.49
C ILE A 65 17.80 -5.42 -15.91
N GLY A 66 19.05 -5.87 -16.07
CA GLY A 66 19.67 -6.14 -17.38
C GLY A 66 19.86 -4.90 -18.26
N ALA A 67 20.09 -3.73 -17.66
CA ALA A 67 20.36 -2.47 -18.37
C ALA A 67 21.86 -2.13 -18.39
N ASP A 68 22.24 -1.15 -19.20
CA ASP A 68 23.55 -0.51 -19.07
C ASP A 68 23.50 0.59 -17.99
N ALA A 69 24.61 0.79 -17.26
CA ALA A 69 24.68 1.83 -16.23
C ALA A 69 24.37 3.23 -16.80
N ASP A 70 24.74 3.50 -18.05
CA ASP A 70 24.54 4.79 -18.67
C ASP A 70 23.06 5.11 -19.03
N GLU A 71 22.16 4.15 -18.84
CA GLU A 71 20.71 4.30 -19.05
C GLU A 71 19.96 4.60 -17.76
N ILE A 72 20.64 4.59 -16.61
CA ILE A 72 20.04 4.88 -15.32
C ILE A 72 20.14 6.38 -15.03
N VAL A 73 19.01 7.01 -14.74
CA VAL A 73 18.87 8.40 -14.30
C VAL A 73 18.41 8.44 -12.85
N TRP A 74 19.17 9.08 -11.96
CA TRP A 74 18.78 9.22 -10.55
C TRP A 74 17.64 10.22 -10.37
N THR A 75 16.67 9.87 -9.51
CA THR A 75 15.52 10.69 -9.14
C THR A 75 15.28 10.60 -7.63
N SER A 76 14.35 11.39 -7.07
CA SER A 76 13.98 11.29 -5.65
C SER A 76 13.04 10.11 -5.33
N GLY A 77 12.60 9.33 -6.33
CA GLY A 77 11.69 8.20 -6.12
C GLY A 77 10.89 7.84 -7.37
N ALA A 78 10.04 6.81 -7.27
CA ALA A 78 9.18 6.40 -8.37
C ALA A 78 8.18 7.49 -8.78
N THR A 79 7.68 8.31 -7.85
CA THR A 79 6.79 9.44 -8.18
C THR A 79 7.46 10.44 -9.12
N GLU A 80 8.71 10.85 -8.83
CA GLU A 80 9.48 11.73 -9.72
C GLU A 80 9.80 11.03 -11.05
N SER A 81 10.18 9.75 -11.01
CA SER A 81 10.50 8.95 -12.21
C SER A 81 9.30 8.84 -13.15
N ASN A 82 8.12 8.53 -12.62
CA ASN A 82 6.85 8.49 -13.36
C ASN A 82 6.54 9.87 -13.97
N ASN A 83 6.73 10.95 -13.21
CA ASN A 83 6.50 12.31 -13.72
C ASN A 83 7.48 12.66 -14.84
N LEU A 84 8.77 12.35 -14.67
CA LEU A 84 9.82 12.59 -15.66
C LEU A 84 9.56 11.81 -16.94
N ALA A 85 9.21 10.52 -16.85
CA ALA A 85 8.90 9.68 -17.99
C ALA A 85 7.71 10.25 -18.79
N LEU A 86 6.61 10.55 -18.12
CA LEU A 86 5.37 10.97 -18.77
C LEU A 86 5.41 12.41 -19.28
N LYS A 87 5.78 13.37 -18.42
CA LYS A 87 5.85 14.79 -18.78
C LYS A 87 7.01 15.07 -19.72
N GLY A 88 8.17 14.45 -19.45
CA GLY A 88 9.34 14.57 -20.32
C GLY A 88 9.06 14.07 -21.73
N TYR A 89 8.37 12.94 -21.87
CA TYR A 89 7.91 12.49 -23.19
C TYR A 89 6.93 13.50 -23.83
N ALA A 90 5.91 13.93 -23.07
CA ALA A 90 4.88 14.84 -23.55
C ALA A 90 5.43 16.17 -24.09
N ASP A 91 6.44 16.74 -23.43
CA ASP A 91 7.03 18.04 -23.79
C ASP A 91 7.82 17.98 -25.12
N ASN A 92 8.42 16.84 -25.44
CA ASN A 92 9.16 16.63 -26.69
C ASN A 92 8.30 16.04 -27.82
N ALA A 93 7.18 15.39 -27.50
CA ALA A 93 6.29 14.82 -28.50
C ALA A 93 5.68 15.90 -29.42
N ARG A 94 5.77 15.71 -30.75
CA ARG A 94 5.19 16.60 -31.76
C ARG A 94 4.01 15.96 -32.49
N GLU A 95 4.21 14.75 -33.02
CA GLU A 95 3.19 14.03 -33.80
C GLU A 95 2.52 12.93 -32.98
N LYS A 96 3.31 12.08 -32.30
CA LYS A 96 2.80 10.98 -31.48
C LYS A 96 2.48 11.41 -30.04
N ARG A 97 1.41 12.18 -29.87
CA ARG A 97 1.03 12.84 -28.61
C ARG A 97 -0.02 12.10 -27.78
N HIS A 98 -0.67 11.07 -28.32
CA HIS A 98 -1.65 10.28 -27.59
C HIS A 98 -0.97 9.34 -26.58
N LEU A 99 -1.42 9.39 -25.34
CA LEU A 99 -0.93 8.57 -24.24
C LEU A 99 -1.97 7.52 -23.84
N ILE A 100 -1.53 6.30 -23.52
CA ILE A 100 -2.41 5.23 -23.05
C ILE A 100 -1.95 4.78 -21.67
N THR A 101 -2.90 4.56 -20.76
CA THR A 101 -2.63 4.01 -19.43
C THR A 101 -3.80 3.17 -18.94
N SER A 102 -3.77 2.67 -17.70
CA SER A 102 -4.87 1.90 -17.10
C SER A 102 -5.55 2.66 -15.96
N ARG A 103 -6.78 2.27 -15.62
CA ARG A 103 -7.49 2.80 -14.44
C ARG A 103 -6.93 2.32 -13.11
N ILE A 104 -6.09 1.28 -13.11
CA ILE A 104 -5.56 0.67 -11.89
C ILE A 104 -4.12 1.08 -11.58
N GLU A 105 -3.58 2.07 -12.29
CA GLU A 105 -2.26 2.60 -12.00
C GLU A 105 -2.17 3.31 -10.65
N HIS A 106 -0.94 3.50 -10.18
CA HIS A 106 -0.65 4.35 -9.05
C HIS A 106 -1.02 5.82 -9.34
N LYS A 107 -1.37 6.59 -8.30
CA LYS A 107 -1.74 8.01 -8.42
C LYS A 107 -0.67 8.87 -9.09
N ALA A 108 0.61 8.55 -8.91
CA ALA A 108 1.69 9.23 -9.63
C ALA A 108 1.57 9.15 -11.16
N ILE A 109 0.96 8.10 -11.71
CA ILE A 109 0.61 7.98 -13.13
C ILE A 109 -0.71 8.68 -13.39
N LEU A 110 -1.78 8.31 -12.68
CA LEU A 110 -3.14 8.81 -12.94
C LEU A 110 -3.24 10.33 -12.85
N ASP A 111 -2.65 10.94 -11.82
CA ASP A 111 -2.71 12.39 -11.61
C ASP A 111 -1.83 13.13 -12.62
N THR A 112 -0.71 12.53 -13.04
CA THR A 112 0.15 13.07 -14.10
C THR A 112 -0.57 13.04 -15.45
N MET A 113 -1.19 11.91 -15.79
CA MET A 113 -1.99 11.73 -16.99
C MET A 113 -3.20 12.67 -17.01
N ALA A 114 -3.90 12.83 -15.89
CA ALA A 114 -4.99 13.78 -15.75
C ALA A 114 -4.51 15.24 -15.91
N SER A 115 -3.34 15.57 -15.36
CA SER A 115 -2.72 16.87 -15.57
C SER A 115 -2.39 17.12 -17.04
N LEU A 116 -1.74 16.18 -17.73
CA LEU A 116 -1.41 16.29 -19.15
C LEU A 116 -2.68 16.41 -20.02
N SER A 117 -3.73 15.68 -19.67
CA SER A 117 -5.03 15.78 -20.35
C SER A 117 -5.65 17.17 -20.20
N ARG A 118 -5.59 17.79 -19.01
CA ARG A 118 -6.02 19.18 -18.81
C ARG A 118 -5.20 20.19 -19.62
N HIS A 119 -3.96 19.85 -19.98
CA HIS A 119 -3.10 20.65 -20.86
C HIS A 119 -3.24 20.27 -22.35
N GLY A 120 -4.29 19.53 -22.71
CA GLY A 120 -4.67 19.26 -24.10
C GLY A 120 -4.00 18.03 -24.73
N LEU A 121 -3.33 17.16 -23.97
CA LEU A 121 -2.88 15.87 -24.51
C LEU A 121 -4.03 14.85 -24.51
N PRO A 122 -4.23 14.10 -25.60
CA PRO A 122 -5.17 12.98 -25.60
C PRO A 122 -4.63 11.85 -24.71
N VAL A 123 -5.49 11.35 -23.81
CA VAL A 123 -5.16 10.25 -22.90
C VAL A 123 -6.29 9.22 -22.88
N SER A 124 -5.95 7.95 -23.13
CA SER A 124 -6.87 6.82 -22.99
C SER A 124 -6.60 6.03 -21.70
N TYR A 125 -7.66 5.74 -20.94
CA TYR A 125 -7.61 4.92 -19.73
C TYR A 125 -8.28 3.57 -19.97
N LEU A 126 -7.47 2.51 -20.00
CA LEU A 126 -7.91 1.13 -20.17
C LEU A 126 -8.66 0.64 -18.92
N THR A 127 -9.74 -0.10 -19.13
CA THR A 127 -10.46 -0.81 -18.07
C THR A 127 -9.77 -2.14 -17.82
N PRO A 128 -9.44 -2.51 -16.57
CA PRO A 128 -8.97 -3.86 -16.28
C PRO A 128 -10.10 -4.88 -16.43
N THR A 129 -9.74 -6.16 -16.52
CA THR A 129 -10.68 -7.26 -16.28
C THR A 129 -11.04 -7.33 -14.79
N ARG A 130 -12.00 -8.21 -14.42
CA ARG A 130 -12.32 -8.50 -13.01
C ARG A 130 -11.14 -9.06 -12.22
N ASP A 131 -10.18 -9.68 -12.91
CA ASP A 131 -8.93 -10.16 -12.33
C ASP A 131 -7.81 -9.12 -12.36
N GLY A 132 -8.12 -7.84 -12.62
CA GLY A 132 -7.13 -6.77 -12.59
C GLY A 132 -6.10 -6.83 -13.72
N GLU A 133 -6.41 -7.53 -14.82
CA GLU A 133 -5.53 -7.67 -15.97
C GLU A 133 -5.78 -6.57 -16.99
N ILE A 134 -4.69 -6.04 -17.57
CA ILE A 134 -4.71 -5.22 -18.78
C ILE A 134 -4.16 -6.09 -19.92
N THR A 135 -5.04 -6.52 -20.82
CA THR A 135 -4.67 -7.45 -21.90
C THR A 135 -3.98 -6.71 -23.05
N ALA A 136 -3.13 -7.43 -23.78
CA ALA A 136 -2.48 -6.87 -24.97
C ALA A 136 -3.49 -6.51 -26.07
N ASP A 137 -4.60 -7.26 -26.19
CA ASP A 137 -5.69 -6.93 -27.11
C ASP A 137 -6.37 -5.60 -26.74
N ALA A 138 -6.59 -5.33 -25.45
CA ALA A 138 -7.15 -4.06 -25.00
C ALA A 138 -6.19 -2.89 -25.29
N VAL A 139 -4.87 -3.11 -25.15
CA VAL A 139 -3.86 -2.14 -25.55
C VAL A 139 -3.88 -1.94 -27.07
N ALA A 140 -3.90 -3.01 -27.86
CA ALA A 140 -3.95 -2.97 -29.33
C ALA A 140 -5.16 -2.16 -29.84
N ALA A 141 -6.34 -2.39 -29.25
CA ALA A 141 -7.57 -1.71 -29.62
C ALA A 141 -7.56 -0.20 -29.29
N ALA A 142 -6.78 0.22 -28.29
CA ALA A 142 -6.65 1.62 -27.92
C ALA A 142 -5.54 2.36 -28.68
N ILE A 143 -4.66 1.64 -29.38
CA ILE A 143 -3.60 2.24 -30.20
C ILE A 143 -4.20 2.88 -31.45
N GLY A 144 -3.79 4.11 -31.71
CA GLY A 144 -4.07 4.86 -32.94
C GLY A 144 -2.78 5.41 -33.57
N PRO A 145 -2.89 6.09 -34.72
CA PRO A 145 -1.72 6.60 -35.46
C PRO A 145 -0.89 7.62 -34.66
N GLU A 146 -1.53 8.35 -33.75
CA GLU A 146 -0.89 9.36 -32.89
C GLU A 146 -0.41 8.79 -31.54
N THR A 147 -0.59 7.49 -31.27
CA THR A 147 -0.16 6.89 -30.00
C THR A 147 1.36 6.94 -29.90
N GLY A 148 1.84 7.59 -28.83
CA GLY A 148 3.25 7.81 -28.61
C GLY A 148 3.85 7.06 -27.43
N LEU A 149 3.09 6.94 -26.34
CA LEU A 149 3.56 6.30 -25.13
C LEU A 149 2.41 5.56 -24.45
N VAL A 150 2.68 4.29 -24.11
CA VAL A 150 1.84 3.47 -23.25
C VAL A 150 2.52 3.35 -21.90
N SER A 151 1.79 3.60 -20.82
CA SER A 151 2.30 3.53 -19.45
C SER A 151 1.47 2.59 -18.61
N LEU A 152 2.06 1.45 -18.23
CA LEU A 152 1.40 0.40 -17.44
C LEU A 152 2.35 -0.11 -16.36
N MET A 153 1.86 -0.23 -15.13
CA MET A 153 2.65 -0.77 -14.04
C MET A 153 2.90 -2.27 -14.19
N PHE A 154 4.07 -2.72 -13.75
CA PHE A 154 4.45 -4.14 -13.79
C PHE A 154 3.67 -4.94 -12.75
N VAL A 155 3.68 -4.47 -11.50
CA VAL A 155 2.97 -5.07 -10.37
C VAL A 155 2.04 -4.03 -9.76
N ASN A 156 0.76 -4.39 -9.61
CA ASN A 156 -0.18 -3.52 -8.93
C ASN A 156 0.09 -3.44 -7.41
N ASN A 157 0.13 -2.22 -6.86
CA ASN A 157 0.46 -1.98 -5.45
C ASN A 157 -0.66 -2.31 -4.46
N GLU A 158 -1.88 -2.57 -4.91
CA GLU A 158 -3.02 -2.93 -4.05
C GLU A 158 -3.35 -4.43 -4.13
N ILE A 159 -3.44 -4.98 -5.33
CA ILE A 159 -3.86 -6.38 -5.55
C ILE A 159 -2.70 -7.33 -5.89
N GLY A 160 -1.49 -6.82 -6.13
CA GLY A 160 -0.29 -7.63 -6.38
C GLY A 160 -0.23 -8.31 -7.74
N THR A 161 -1.20 -8.03 -8.63
CA THR A 161 -1.31 -8.65 -9.95
C THR A 161 -0.18 -8.21 -10.88
N LEU A 162 0.20 -9.11 -11.79
CA LEU A 162 1.27 -8.93 -12.77
C LEU A 162 0.69 -8.58 -14.14
N THR A 163 1.23 -7.53 -14.74
CA THR A 163 0.95 -7.16 -16.13
C THR A 163 1.88 -7.93 -17.08
N ASN A 164 1.37 -8.42 -18.21
CA ASN A 164 2.18 -9.15 -19.20
C ASN A 164 3.00 -8.20 -20.08
N ILE A 165 4.06 -7.61 -19.51
CA ILE A 165 4.85 -6.56 -20.15
C ILE A 165 5.42 -6.98 -21.51
N GLY A 166 5.98 -8.19 -21.62
CA GLY A 166 6.56 -8.65 -22.89
C GLY A 166 5.55 -8.83 -24.02
N GLU A 167 4.31 -9.21 -23.70
CA GLU A 167 3.22 -9.29 -24.69
C GLU A 167 2.75 -7.91 -25.13
N ILE A 168 2.58 -7.00 -24.17
CA ILE A 168 2.19 -5.61 -24.42
C ILE A 168 3.25 -4.88 -25.24
N ALA A 169 4.53 -5.04 -24.91
CA ALA A 169 5.64 -4.41 -25.64
C ALA A 169 5.60 -4.72 -27.13
N ARG A 170 5.31 -5.98 -27.51
CA ARG A 170 5.19 -6.38 -28.93
C ARG A 170 4.12 -5.57 -29.67
N VAL A 171 2.95 -5.40 -29.05
CA VAL A 171 1.83 -4.65 -29.64
C VAL A 171 2.15 -3.15 -29.71
N VAL A 172 2.72 -2.60 -28.64
CA VAL A 172 3.09 -1.18 -28.54
C VAL A 172 4.15 -0.80 -29.57
N HIS A 173 5.21 -1.61 -29.68
CA HIS A 173 6.31 -1.38 -30.61
C HIS A 173 5.91 -1.60 -32.07
N ALA A 174 4.98 -2.53 -32.36
CA ALA A 174 4.45 -2.71 -33.72
C ALA A 174 3.76 -1.44 -34.26
N ALA A 175 3.25 -0.58 -33.37
CA ALA A 175 2.69 0.74 -33.72
C ALA A 175 3.71 1.89 -33.66
N GLY A 176 4.98 1.58 -33.34
CA GLY A 176 6.06 2.55 -33.14
C GLY A 176 5.81 3.50 -31.96
N ALA A 177 5.00 3.09 -30.98
CA ALA A 177 4.86 3.78 -29.70
C ALA A 177 5.93 3.27 -28.72
N LEU A 178 6.15 4.00 -27.63
CA LEU A 178 7.04 3.60 -26.54
C LEU A 178 6.26 2.97 -25.37
N LEU A 179 6.94 2.16 -24.58
CA LEU A 179 6.43 1.54 -23.36
C LEU A 179 7.18 2.05 -22.12
N HIS A 180 6.45 2.76 -21.25
CA HIS A 180 6.86 3.05 -19.89
C HIS A 180 6.26 2.05 -18.91
N VAL A 181 7.08 1.58 -17.96
CA VAL A 181 6.67 0.62 -16.93
C VAL A 181 6.98 1.17 -15.54
N ASP A 182 5.94 1.32 -14.70
CA ASP A 182 6.15 1.54 -13.27
C ASP A 182 6.49 0.20 -12.60
N ALA A 183 7.74 0.04 -12.20
CA ALA A 183 8.28 -1.16 -11.58
C ALA A 183 8.54 -0.98 -10.08
N ALA A 184 7.98 0.04 -9.42
CA ALA A 184 8.23 0.29 -8.00
C ALA A 184 7.90 -0.92 -7.11
N GLN A 185 6.85 -1.68 -7.45
CA GLN A 185 6.51 -2.92 -6.73
C GLN A 185 7.18 -4.17 -7.29
N ALA A 186 7.72 -4.14 -8.51
CA ALA A 186 8.32 -5.30 -9.18
C ALA A 186 9.82 -5.42 -8.92
N LEU A 187 10.54 -4.30 -8.82
CA LEU A 187 11.98 -4.28 -8.60
C LEU A 187 12.37 -5.12 -7.38
N GLY A 188 13.29 -6.06 -7.59
CA GLY A 188 13.79 -6.98 -6.56
C GLY A 188 12.79 -8.02 -6.07
N LYS A 189 11.62 -8.16 -6.72
CA LYS A 189 10.58 -9.16 -6.39
C LYS A 189 10.24 -10.05 -7.58
N THR A 190 10.50 -9.58 -8.78
CA THR A 190 10.34 -10.32 -10.04
C THR A 190 11.63 -10.25 -10.83
N PRO A 191 12.00 -11.29 -11.59
CA PRO A 191 13.05 -11.18 -12.59
C PRO A 191 12.68 -10.11 -13.62
N ILE A 192 13.60 -9.20 -13.90
CA ILE A 192 13.42 -8.14 -14.89
C ILE A 192 14.66 -8.12 -15.79
N ASP A 193 14.42 -8.20 -17.08
CA ASP A 193 15.40 -7.85 -18.11
C ASP A 193 14.70 -6.86 -19.03
N VAL A 194 15.12 -5.59 -18.99
CA VAL A 194 14.47 -4.51 -19.74
C VAL A 194 14.53 -4.72 -21.25
N ARG A 195 15.55 -5.42 -21.76
CA ARG A 195 15.71 -5.72 -23.18
C ARG A 195 14.79 -6.86 -23.59
N ALA A 196 14.81 -7.96 -22.83
CA ALA A 196 13.96 -9.11 -23.12
C ALA A 196 12.47 -8.78 -23.01
N LEU A 197 12.10 -7.85 -22.13
CA LEU A 197 10.73 -7.40 -21.95
C LEU A 197 10.31 -6.24 -22.87
N GLY A 198 11.23 -5.68 -23.66
CA GLY A 198 10.93 -4.57 -24.58
C GLY A 198 10.51 -3.29 -23.86
N ILE A 199 11.16 -2.96 -22.75
CA ILE A 199 10.83 -1.77 -21.95
C ILE A 199 11.68 -0.59 -22.42
N ASP A 200 11.06 0.57 -22.61
CA ASP A 200 11.74 1.78 -23.09
C ASP A 200 12.05 2.75 -21.96
N LEU A 201 11.15 2.81 -20.98
CA LEU A 201 11.29 3.60 -19.75
C LEU A 201 10.85 2.75 -18.57
N MET A 202 11.58 2.77 -17.45
CA MET A 202 11.16 2.06 -16.23
C MET A 202 11.40 2.88 -14.97
N SER A 203 10.34 3.10 -14.20
CA SER A 203 10.38 3.82 -12.93
C SER A 203 10.63 2.88 -11.76
N MET A 204 11.56 3.27 -10.88
CA MET A 204 12.05 2.45 -9.76
C MET A 204 12.07 3.23 -8.44
N SER A 205 11.96 2.51 -7.33
CA SER A 205 12.05 3.09 -5.99
C SER A 205 12.79 2.17 -5.02
N ALA A 206 13.72 2.75 -4.24
CA ALA A 206 14.53 1.99 -3.31
C ALA A 206 13.74 1.51 -2.08
N HIS A 207 12.84 2.32 -1.53
CA HIS A 207 12.10 1.98 -0.30
C HIS A 207 11.02 0.90 -0.46
N LYS A 208 10.91 0.32 -1.65
CA LYS A 208 10.10 -0.87 -1.94
C LYS A 208 10.94 -2.14 -2.07
N VAL A 209 12.26 -2.01 -1.97
CA VAL A 209 13.26 -3.09 -2.09
C VAL A 209 14.30 -2.97 -0.95
N TYR A 210 13.85 -2.62 0.25
CA TYR A 210 14.70 -2.53 1.46
C TYR A 210 15.81 -1.47 1.38
N GLY A 211 15.68 -0.51 0.46
CA GLY A 211 16.49 0.70 0.39
C GLY A 211 15.88 1.89 1.15
N PRO A 212 16.54 3.05 1.14
CA PRO A 212 16.03 4.24 1.83
C PRO A 212 14.90 4.94 1.06
N LYS A 213 14.09 5.72 1.79
CA LYS A 213 13.09 6.64 1.20
C LYS A 213 13.79 7.87 0.62
N GLY A 214 13.17 8.50 -0.38
CA GLY A 214 13.70 9.74 -0.99
C GLY A 214 14.74 9.50 -2.09
N ILE A 215 14.81 8.27 -2.63
CA ILE A 215 15.62 7.95 -3.80
C ILE A 215 14.90 6.95 -4.71
N GLY A 216 15.09 7.15 -6.01
CA GLY A 216 14.64 6.26 -7.06
C GLY A 216 15.53 6.40 -8.28
N ALA A 217 15.14 5.69 -9.33
CA ALA A 217 15.80 5.79 -10.62
C ALA A 217 14.77 5.64 -11.73
N LEU A 218 15.07 6.27 -12.86
CA LEU A 218 14.38 6.06 -14.13
C LEU A 218 15.39 5.40 -15.08
N PHE A 219 15.09 4.19 -15.53
CA PHE A 219 15.76 3.62 -16.70
C PHE A 219 15.20 4.32 -17.95
N VAL A 220 16.10 4.78 -18.81
CA VAL A 220 15.79 5.39 -20.11
C VAL A 220 16.62 4.71 -21.17
N ARG A 221 15.96 3.98 -22.08
CA ARG A 221 16.64 3.31 -23.19
C ARG A 221 17.46 4.34 -23.99
N ARG A 222 18.73 4.02 -24.27
CA ARG A 222 19.70 5.00 -24.78
C ARG A 222 19.24 5.73 -26.06
N ASP A 223 18.59 5.02 -26.96
CA ASP A 223 18.14 5.49 -28.27
C ASP A 223 16.88 6.38 -28.24
N ILE A 224 16.20 6.50 -27.09
CA ILE A 224 15.02 7.37 -26.92
C ILE A 224 15.26 8.50 -25.93
N ALA A 225 16.47 8.64 -25.39
CA ALA A 225 16.78 9.64 -24.37
C ALA A 225 16.50 11.09 -24.81
N ASP A 226 16.71 11.40 -26.10
CA ASP A 226 16.41 12.69 -26.71
C ASP A 226 14.89 12.97 -26.82
N ARG A 227 14.04 11.94 -26.72
CA ARG A 227 12.59 12.06 -26.68
C ARG A 227 12.06 12.45 -25.30
N ILE A 228 12.91 12.57 -24.28
CA ILE A 228 12.52 12.90 -22.90
C ILE A 228 13.09 14.26 -22.50
N ALA A 229 12.23 15.24 -22.25
CA ALA A 229 12.63 16.55 -21.73
C ALA A 229 12.87 16.53 -20.21
N PRO A 230 13.86 17.26 -19.69
CA PRO A 230 14.03 17.41 -18.26
C PRO A 230 12.88 18.17 -17.62
N GLN A 231 12.44 17.70 -16.44
CA GLN A 231 11.45 18.40 -15.62
C GLN A 231 12.10 19.24 -14.52
N MET A 232 13.37 18.94 -14.18
CA MET A 232 14.17 19.67 -13.19
C MET A 232 15.41 20.26 -13.86
N HIS A 233 15.55 21.58 -13.75
CA HIS A 233 16.58 22.38 -14.40
C HIS A 233 17.66 22.86 -13.40
N GLY A 234 18.89 23.04 -13.86
CA GLY A 234 20.01 23.52 -13.03
C GLY A 234 21.32 22.73 -13.21
N GLY A 235 22.09 23.06 -14.26
CA GLY A 235 23.44 22.51 -14.46
C GLY A 235 23.54 21.26 -15.32
N GLY A 236 22.42 20.70 -15.81
CA GLY A 236 22.45 19.64 -16.83
C GLY A 236 23.01 18.30 -16.33
N HIS A 237 22.87 18.01 -15.03
CA HIS A 237 23.26 16.73 -14.45
C HIS A 237 22.46 15.56 -15.06
N GLU A 238 22.93 14.32 -14.82
CA GLU A 238 22.28 13.10 -15.33
C GLU A 238 21.99 13.18 -16.85
N ARG A 239 23.03 13.57 -17.62
CA ARG A 239 22.98 13.77 -19.08
C ARG A 239 21.91 14.77 -19.55
N GLY A 240 21.61 15.76 -18.71
CA GLY A 240 20.62 16.79 -19.01
C GLY A 240 19.18 16.39 -18.70
N LEU A 241 18.90 15.17 -18.22
CA LEU A 241 17.53 14.70 -17.94
C LEU A 241 17.06 15.07 -16.53
N ARG A 242 17.98 15.15 -15.56
CA ARG A 242 17.63 15.41 -14.16
C ARG A 242 18.72 16.21 -13.45
N SER A 243 18.50 17.53 -13.35
CA SER A 243 19.42 18.41 -12.62
C SER A 243 19.30 18.29 -11.10
N GLY A 244 20.42 18.49 -10.40
CA GLY A 244 20.50 18.58 -8.95
C GLY A 244 21.70 17.81 -8.40
N THR A 245 22.17 18.19 -7.22
CA THR A 245 23.25 17.46 -6.55
C THR A 245 22.83 16.01 -6.30
N LEU A 246 23.71 15.07 -6.66
CA LEU A 246 23.48 13.65 -6.41
C LEU A 246 23.72 13.35 -4.93
N ALA A 247 22.69 12.81 -4.27
CA ALA A 247 22.75 12.44 -2.86
C ALA A 247 23.50 11.10 -2.68
N THR A 248 24.84 11.15 -2.64
CA THR A 248 25.73 9.97 -2.63
C THR A 248 25.28 8.88 -1.66
N HIS A 249 24.95 9.22 -0.41
CA HIS A 249 24.50 8.25 0.59
C HIS A 249 23.19 7.55 0.20
N GLN A 250 22.21 8.28 -0.33
CA GLN A 250 20.94 7.71 -0.78
C GLN A 250 21.12 6.80 -2.00
N ILE A 251 21.93 7.24 -2.97
CA ILE A 251 22.26 6.49 -4.18
C ILE A 251 22.97 5.18 -3.83
N VAL A 252 23.99 5.25 -2.96
CA VAL A 252 24.67 4.05 -2.45
C VAL A 252 23.68 3.13 -1.74
N GLY A 253 22.77 3.67 -0.94
CA GLY A 253 21.74 2.86 -0.29
C GLY A 253 20.83 2.11 -1.29
N MET A 254 20.43 2.76 -2.38
CA MET A 254 19.66 2.11 -3.45
C MET A 254 20.49 1.06 -4.20
N GLY A 255 21.75 1.35 -4.52
CA GLY A 255 22.65 0.40 -5.18
C GLY A 255 22.86 -0.87 -4.35
N THR A 256 23.21 -0.72 -3.07
CA THR A 256 23.36 -1.85 -2.13
C THR A 256 22.05 -2.64 -2.02
N ALA A 257 20.90 -1.96 -1.94
CA ALA A 257 19.60 -2.63 -1.89
C ALA A 257 19.31 -3.47 -3.15
N CYS A 258 19.68 -2.98 -4.33
CA CYS A 258 19.50 -3.70 -5.59
C CYS A 258 20.46 -4.90 -5.72
N GLU A 259 21.70 -4.76 -5.27
CA GLU A 259 22.66 -5.87 -5.21
C GLU A 259 22.16 -6.99 -4.30
N LEU A 260 21.73 -6.66 -3.08
CA LEU A 260 21.14 -7.64 -2.16
C LEU A 260 19.88 -8.29 -2.72
N ALA A 261 19.04 -7.51 -3.43
CA ALA A 261 17.86 -8.05 -4.07
C ALA A 261 18.19 -9.04 -5.19
N ALA A 262 19.26 -8.79 -5.97
CA ALA A 262 19.73 -9.75 -6.98
C ALA A 262 20.21 -11.06 -6.33
N ASP A 263 21.00 -10.97 -5.27
CA ASP A 263 21.56 -12.15 -4.58
C ASP A 263 20.49 -12.97 -3.86
N GLU A 264 19.50 -12.32 -3.26
CA GLU A 264 18.51 -12.97 -2.39
C GLU A 264 17.18 -13.26 -3.08
N LEU A 265 16.96 -12.85 -4.34
CA LEU A 265 15.66 -12.91 -5.03
C LEU A 265 15.00 -14.29 -4.91
N GLY A 266 15.74 -15.36 -5.19
CA GLY A 266 15.21 -16.73 -5.15
C GLY A 266 14.81 -17.17 -3.74
N THR A 267 15.68 -16.93 -2.76
CA THR A 267 15.47 -17.31 -1.36
C THR A 267 14.33 -16.51 -0.72
N ASP A 268 14.32 -15.19 -0.93
CA ASP A 268 13.25 -14.31 -0.45
C ASP A 268 11.92 -14.70 -1.08
N SER A 269 11.87 -14.93 -2.40
CA SER A 269 10.65 -15.31 -3.10
C SER A 269 10.06 -16.63 -2.58
N ALA A 270 10.90 -17.65 -2.36
CA ALA A 270 10.45 -18.94 -1.84
C ALA A 270 9.87 -18.82 -0.43
N ARG A 271 10.59 -18.14 0.48
CA ARG A 271 10.17 -17.95 1.86
C ARG A 271 8.90 -17.10 1.96
N ILE A 272 8.83 -15.98 1.24
CA ILE A 272 7.66 -15.10 1.21
C ILE A 272 6.46 -15.82 0.60
N SER A 273 6.67 -16.64 -0.44
CA SER A 273 5.61 -17.48 -1.01
C SER A 273 5.04 -18.47 -0.01
N ALA A 274 5.88 -19.14 0.78
CA ALA A 274 5.43 -20.06 1.82
C ALA A 274 4.61 -19.34 2.91
N LEU A 275 5.12 -18.20 3.42
CA LEU A 275 4.41 -17.40 4.44
C LEU A 275 3.09 -16.84 3.93
N SER A 276 3.08 -16.29 2.73
CA SER A 276 1.89 -15.72 2.10
C SER A 276 0.84 -16.79 1.81
N THR A 277 1.25 -17.98 1.37
CA THR A 277 0.35 -19.12 1.16
C THR A 277 -0.27 -19.57 2.48
N ARG A 278 0.54 -19.75 3.54
CA ARG A 278 0.05 -20.10 4.88
C ARG A 278 -0.98 -19.09 5.38
N LEU A 279 -0.66 -17.79 5.29
CA LEU A 279 -1.55 -16.72 5.71
C LEU A 279 -2.85 -16.72 4.92
N ARG A 280 -2.76 -16.72 3.58
CA ARG A 280 -3.92 -16.74 2.69
C ARG A 280 -4.82 -17.92 2.98
N ASP A 281 -4.28 -19.14 2.95
CA ASP A 281 -5.07 -20.36 3.05
C ASP A 281 -5.76 -20.45 4.42
N ALA A 282 -5.05 -20.09 5.49
CA ALA A 282 -5.62 -20.07 6.83
C ALA A 282 -6.73 -19.02 7.00
N VAL A 283 -6.55 -17.81 6.43
CA VAL A 283 -7.58 -16.76 6.49
C VAL A 283 -8.79 -17.11 5.64
N LEU A 284 -8.61 -17.65 4.42
CA LEU A 284 -9.70 -18.10 3.57
C LEU A 284 -10.49 -19.25 4.24
N ALA A 285 -9.81 -20.15 4.95
CA ALA A 285 -10.45 -21.25 5.68
C ALA A 285 -11.33 -20.80 6.86
N ILE A 286 -11.23 -19.54 7.32
CA ILE A 286 -12.17 -18.98 8.32
C ILE A 286 -13.58 -18.86 7.72
N GLY A 287 -13.70 -18.74 6.39
CA GLY A 287 -14.94 -18.50 5.66
C GLY A 287 -15.30 -17.01 5.60
N ASP A 288 -16.19 -16.65 4.68
CA ASP A 288 -16.57 -15.25 4.40
C ASP A 288 -15.38 -14.34 4.07
N VAL A 289 -14.32 -14.89 3.50
CA VAL A 289 -13.18 -14.12 3.00
C VAL A 289 -12.88 -14.55 1.57
N GLU A 290 -12.68 -13.59 0.70
CA GLU A 290 -12.31 -13.81 -0.70
C GLU A 290 -11.03 -13.06 -1.03
N GLN A 291 -10.23 -13.65 -1.93
CA GLN A 291 -9.08 -12.96 -2.50
C GLN A 291 -9.50 -12.22 -3.77
N ASN A 292 -9.25 -10.92 -3.82
CA ASN A 292 -9.50 -10.13 -5.01
C ASN A 292 -8.58 -10.54 -6.15
N ALA A 293 -9.14 -10.65 -7.36
CA ALA A 293 -8.45 -11.12 -8.55
C ALA A 293 -7.82 -12.52 -8.37
N ALA A 294 -8.56 -13.48 -7.81
CA ALA A 294 -8.03 -14.78 -7.39
C ALA A 294 -7.35 -15.57 -8.52
N ALA A 295 -7.80 -15.42 -9.77
CA ALA A 295 -7.25 -16.15 -10.91
C ALA A 295 -6.01 -15.46 -11.54
N ALA A 296 -5.68 -14.24 -11.09
CA ALA A 296 -4.61 -13.46 -11.67
C ALA A 296 -3.21 -13.98 -11.31
N ARG A 297 -2.29 -13.92 -12.27
CA ARG A 297 -0.85 -14.02 -12.00
C ARG A 297 -0.44 -12.87 -11.07
N ARG A 298 0.32 -13.17 -10.02
CA ARG A 298 0.67 -12.19 -8.97
C ARG A 298 2.01 -12.50 -8.31
N ILE A 299 2.55 -11.49 -7.64
CA ILE A 299 3.65 -11.71 -6.69
C ILE A 299 3.12 -12.29 -5.37
N PRO A 300 3.90 -13.10 -4.65
CA PRO A 300 3.48 -13.65 -3.35
C PRO A 300 3.42 -12.59 -2.25
N HIS A 301 4.05 -11.44 -2.45
CA HIS A 301 4.23 -10.42 -1.42
C HIS A 301 2.94 -9.70 -1.03
N THR A 302 1.90 -9.71 -1.86
CA THR A 302 0.70 -8.89 -1.66
C THR A 302 -0.55 -9.74 -1.75
N LEU A 303 -1.35 -9.69 -0.68
CA LEU A 303 -2.70 -10.23 -0.60
C LEU A 303 -3.68 -9.07 -0.54
N SER A 304 -4.75 -9.17 -1.31
CA SER A 304 -5.92 -8.27 -1.21
C SER A 304 -7.11 -9.15 -0.87
N LEU A 305 -7.58 -9.04 0.37
CA LEU A 305 -8.61 -9.91 0.93
C LEU A 305 -9.84 -9.08 1.28
N THR A 306 -10.99 -9.45 0.73
CA THR A 306 -12.29 -8.89 1.09
C THR A 306 -12.95 -9.79 2.10
N VAL A 307 -13.24 -9.26 3.28
CA VAL A 307 -14.02 -9.97 4.30
C VAL A 307 -15.50 -9.65 4.08
N ASN A 308 -16.28 -10.66 3.73
CA ASN A 308 -17.69 -10.54 3.36
C ASN A 308 -18.65 -10.59 4.55
N VAL A 309 -18.13 -10.72 5.78
CA VAL A 309 -18.97 -10.66 6.98
C VAL A 309 -19.51 -9.23 7.16
N PRO A 310 -20.84 -9.03 7.27
CA PRO A 310 -21.42 -7.74 7.57
C PRO A 310 -20.86 -7.17 8.87
N GLY A 311 -20.57 -5.88 8.88
CA GLY A 311 -19.99 -5.22 10.04
C GLY A 311 -18.47 -5.37 10.17
N PHE A 312 -17.78 -6.05 9.25
CA PHE A 312 -16.32 -6.08 9.23
C PHE A 312 -15.72 -4.74 8.78
N PHE A 313 -14.63 -4.31 9.42
CA PHE A 313 -13.86 -3.12 9.09
C PHE A 313 -12.37 -3.41 9.27
N PRO A 314 -11.50 -2.94 8.36
CA PRO A 314 -10.06 -3.16 8.46
C PRO A 314 -9.45 -2.75 9.81
N PHE A 315 -9.97 -1.69 10.44
CA PHE A 315 -9.46 -1.22 11.74
C PHE A 315 -9.63 -2.26 12.87
N MET A 316 -10.54 -3.22 12.73
CA MET A 316 -10.76 -4.28 13.73
C MET A 316 -9.63 -5.29 13.80
N LEU A 317 -8.72 -5.31 12.83
CA LEU A 317 -7.48 -6.09 12.94
C LEU A 317 -6.51 -5.52 14.00
N GLY A 318 -6.83 -4.35 14.56
CA GLY A 318 -6.22 -3.78 15.77
C GLY A 318 -4.92 -3.00 15.54
N ASP A 319 -4.52 -2.18 16.52
CA ASP A 319 -3.30 -1.35 16.45
C ASP A 319 -1.99 -2.16 16.42
N ALA A 320 -2.06 -3.45 16.77
CA ALA A 320 -0.90 -4.34 16.84
C ALA A 320 -0.48 -4.88 15.45
N LEU A 321 -1.40 -4.87 14.48
CA LEU A 321 -1.16 -5.35 13.12
C LEU A 321 -1.10 -4.16 12.16
N ALA A 322 0.09 -3.80 11.69
CA ALA A 322 0.23 -2.75 10.68
C ALA A 322 -0.08 -3.32 9.30
N VAL A 323 -1.33 -3.15 8.88
CA VAL A 323 -1.85 -3.45 7.54
C VAL A 323 -2.47 -2.21 6.92
N SER A 324 -2.60 -2.20 5.59
CA SER A 324 -3.30 -1.12 4.90
C SER A 324 -4.76 -1.50 4.69
N SER A 325 -5.67 -0.66 5.15
CA SER A 325 -6.95 -0.55 4.44
C SER A 325 -6.64 0.02 3.06
N THR A 326 -7.26 -0.48 1.98
CA THR A 326 -7.06 0.09 0.64
C THR A 326 -7.59 1.53 0.52
N SER A 327 -8.25 2.03 1.58
CA SER A 327 -8.58 3.44 1.79
C SER A 327 -7.43 4.29 2.37
N ALA A 328 -6.33 3.71 2.88
CA ALA A 328 -5.30 4.46 3.61
C ALA A 328 -4.52 5.47 2.75
N CYS A 329 -4.30 5.20 1.46
CA CYS A 329 -3.74 6.21 0.55
C CYS A 329 -4.76 7.30 0.17
N ASN A 330 -6.05 7.08 0.42
CA ASN A 330 -7.16 8.03 0.29
C ASN A 330 -7.69 8.52 1.67
N SER A 331 -6.92 8.32 2.76
CA SER A 331 -7.39 8.48 4.15
C SER A 331 -7.93 9.88 4.49
N ALA A 332 -7.58 10.90 3.72
CA ALA A 332 -8.14 12.24 3.87
C ALA A 332 -9.57 12.40 3.28
N ALA A 333 -10.02 11.51 2.39
CA ALA A 333 -11.25 11.70 1.60
C ALA A 333 -12.35 10.64 1.83
N GLY A 334 -12.06 9.54 2.53
CA GLY A 334 -13.05 8.46 2.77
C GLY A 334 -13.57 7.79 1.47
N THR A 335 -12.82 7.91 0.38
CA THR A 335 -13.22 7.38 -0.93
C THR A 335 -12.76 5.92 -1.09
N PRO A 336 -13.63 5.03 -1.59
CA PRO A 336 -13.28 3.64 -1.89
C PRO A 336 -12.04 3.53 -2.79
N SER A 337 -11.30 2.43 -2.69
CA SER A 337 -10.16 2.17 -3.57
C SER A 337 -10.59 2.22 -5.04
N HIS A 338 -9.90 3.04 -5.83
CA HIS A 338 -10.15 3.13 -7.27
C HIS A 338 -9.75 1.84 -7.99
N VAL A 339 -8.77 1.09 -7.47
CA VAL A 339 -8.36 -0.20 -8.02
C VAL A 339 -9.46 -1.25 -7.83
N LEU A 340 -9.97 -1.39 -6.61
CA LEU A 340 -11.02 -2.36 -6.30
C LEU A 340 -12.32 -2.05 -7.06
N THR A 341 -12.67 -0.76 -7.12
CA THR A 341 -13.84 -0.32 -7.89
C THR A 341 -13.66 -0.60 -9.38
N ALA A 342 -12.45 -0.40 -9.93
CA ALA A 342 -12.16 -0.65 -11.35
C ALA A 342 -12.25 -2.14 -11.74
N ILE A 343 -11.99 -3.07 -10.82
CA ILE A 343 -12.19 -4.51 -11.05
C ILE A 343 -13.62 -5.00 -10.74
N GLY A 344 -14.51 -4.08 -10.32
CA GLY A 344 -15.94 -4.33 -10.20
C GLY A 344 -16.45 -4.55 -8.77
N LEU A 345 -15.66 -4.28 -7.73
CA LEU A 345 -16.18 -4.24 -6.36
C LEU A 345 -17.02 -2.98 -6.16
N ASP A 346 -18.11 -3.10 -5.40
CA ASP A 346 -18.83 -1.93 -4.91
C ASP A 346 -18.07 -1.26 -3.75
N ALA A 347 -18.54 -0.06 -3.36
CA ALA A 347 -17.91 0.75 -2.31
C ALA A 347 -17.84 0.02 -0.95
N ASP A 348 -18.84 -0.82 -0.68
CA ASP A 348 -19.01 -1.53 0.58
C ASP A 348 -18.02 -2.70 0.70
N ALA A 349 -17.93 -3.55 -0.33
CA ALA A 349 -16.91 -4.59 -0.45
C ALA A 349 -15.49 -4.01 -0.49
N ALA A 350 -15.29 -2.90 -1.21
CA ALA A 350 -14.00 -2.20 -1.22
C ALA A 350 -13.63 -1.68 0.19
N GLY A 351 -14.61 -1.18 0.95
CA GLY A 351 -14.42 -0.73 2.34
C GLY A 351 -14.05 -1.84 3.32
N ARG A 352 -14.48 -3.08 3.04
CA ARG A 352 -14.12 -4.29 3.81
C ARG A 352 -12.85 -4.99 3.35
N THR A 353 -12.14 -4.41 2.38
CA THR A 353 -10.92 -5.01 1.83
C THR A 353 -9.68 -4.60 2.60
N VAL A 354 -8.85 -5.58 2.91
CA VAL A 354 -7.56 -5.41 3.58
C VAL A 354 -6.44 -5.79 2.61
N ARG A 355 -5.46 -4.90 2.46
CA ARG A 355 -4.20 -5.23 1.81
C ARG A 355 -3.21 -5.67 2.88
N ILE A 356 -2.74 -6.90 2.74
CA ILE A 356 -1.67 -7.46 3.55
C ILE A 356 -0.46 -7.61 2.65
N SER A 357 0.70 -7.18 3.12
CA SER A 357 1.95 -7.35 2.37
C SER A 357 3.07 -7.88 3.24
N VAL A 358 3.71 -8.95 2.77
CA VAL A 358 4.74 -9.73 3.46
C VAL A 358 6.10 -9.37 2.87
N GLY A 359 7.14 -9.34 3.70
CA GLY A 359 8.50 -9.00 3.27
C GLY A 359 9.59 -9.80 3.96
N ARG A 360 10.84 -9.35 3.78
CA ARG A 360 12.08 -10.02 4.20
C ARG A 360 12.11 -10.36 5.68
N PHE A 361 11.59 -9.49 6.52
CA PHE A 361 11.64 -9.65 7.97
C PHE A 361 10.34 -10.17 8.58
N THR A 362 9.33 -10.50 7.77
CA THR A 362 8.13 -11.18 8.27
C THR A 362 8.49 -12.60 8.71
N THR A 363 8.03 -13.00 9.89
CA THR A 363 8.24 -14.29 10.52
C THR A 363 6.97 -15.15 10.51
N GLU A 364 7.09 -16.44 10.83
CA GLU A 364 5.93 -17.30 11.06
C GLU A 364 5.05 -16.81 12.21
N GLN A 365 5.66 -16.22 13.24
CA GLN A 365 4.93 -15.64 14.38
C GLN A 365 4.06 -14.45 13.94
N ASP A 366 4.56 -13.60 13.04
CA ASP A 366 3.77 -12.51 12.46
C ASP A 366 2.55 -13.05 11.68
N VAL A 367 2.76 -14.13 10.93
CA VAL A 367 1.68 -14.79 10.17
C VAL A 367 0.65 -15.41 11.10
N ASP A 368 1.07 -16.13 12.12
CA ASP A 368 0.17 -16.78 13.07
C ASP A 368 -0.62 -15.74 13.88
N PHE A 369 0.03 -14.64 14.27
CA PHE A 369 -0.65 -13.51 14.91
C PHE A 369 -1.70 -12.88 13.99
N ALA A 370 -1.37 -12.63 12.72
CA ALA A 370 -2.32 -12.09 11.75
C ALA A 370 -3.54 -13.01 11.57
N ILE A 371 -3.33 -14.33 11.45
CA ILE A 371 -4.42 -15.31 11.33
C ILE A 371 -5.34 -15.23 12.56
N ALA A 372 -4.78 -15.13 13.76
CA ALA A 372 -5.55 -14.99 15.00
C ALA A 372 -6.39 -13.70 15.01
N CYS A 373 -5.81 -12.57 14.57
CA CYS A 373 -6.54 -11.29 14.44
C CYS A 373 -7.72 -11.39 13.47
N PHE A 374 -7.51 -11.99 12.28
CA PHE A 374 -8.60 -12.20 11.32
C PHE A 374 -9.70 -13.07 11.88
N ARG A 375 -9.34 -14.18 12.53
CA ARG A 375 -10.30 -15.09 13.16
C ARG A 375 -11.13 -14.38 14.22
N GLN A 376 -10.49 -13.67 15.14
CA GLN A 376 -11.16 -12.93 16.19
C GLN A 376 -12.12 -11.87 15.61
N ALA A 377 -11.66 -11.07 14.65
CA ALA A 377 -12.48 -10.02 14.04
C ALA A 377 -13.69 -10.61 13.30
N ILE A 378 -13.51 -11.68 12.54
CA ILE A 378 -14.59 -12.36 11.82
C ILE A 378 -15.60 -13.00 12.78
N GLU A 379 -15.14 -13.70 13.80
CA GLU A 379 -16.01 -14.31 14.81
C GLU A 379 -16.80 -13.26 15.61
N GLN A 380 -16.17 -12.14 15.94
CA GLN A 380 -16.84 -10.99 16.55
C GLN A 380 -17.95 -10.45 15.65
N CYS A 381 -17.66 -10.22 14.35
CA CYS A 381 -18.65 -9.74 13.39
C CYS A 381 -19.82 -10.73 13.22
N ARG A 382 -19.54 -12.03 13.13
CA ARG A 382 -20.57 -13.07 13.02
C ARG A 382 -21.47 -13.10 14.26
N SER A 383 -20.88 -13.01 15.45
CA SER A 383 -21.63 -12.90 16.70
C SER A 383 -22.54 -11.67 16.69
N THR A 384 -22.02 -10.53 16.22
CA THR A 384 -22.80 -9.28 16.10
C THR A 384 -23.90 -9.35 15.06
N ALA A 385 -23.65 -9.96 13.90
CA ALA A 385 -24.66 -10.15 12.87
C ALA A 385 -25.79 -11.07 13.36
N ALA A 386 -25.45 -12.15 14.09
CA ALA A 386 -26.44 -13.07 14.64
C ALA A 386 -27.26 -12.46 15.78
N ASN A 387 -26.64 -11.61 16.61
CA ASN A 387 -27.21 -11.16 17.88
C ASN A 387 -27.60 -9.67 17.91
N GLY A 388 -27.26 -8.92 16.87
CA GLY A 388 -27.41 -7.46 16.81
C GLY A 388 -26.54 -6.70 17.83
N PHE A 389 -25.47 -7.32 18.34
CA PHE A 389 -24.69 -6.81 19.46
C PHE A 389 -23.18 -7.09 19.33
N ALA A 390 -22.34 -6.08 19.59
CA ALA A 390 -20.88 -6.19 19.65
C ALA A 390 -20.34 -5.61 20.97
N ALA A 391 -19.20 -6.13 21.43
CA ALA A 391 -18.42 -5.53 22.51
C ALA A 391 -17.06 -5.02 21.97
N SER A 392 -16.60 -3.86 22.42
CA SER A 392 -15.29 -3.29 22.04
C SER A 392 -14.53 -2.74 23.25
N ARG A 393 -13.21 -2.55 23.09
CA ARG A 393 -12.39 -1.75 24.00
C ARG A 393 -12.80 -0.26 23.96
N GLN A 394 -12.14 0.56 24.76
CA GLN A 394 -12.41 2.00 24.80
C GLN A 394 -12.39 2.59 23.39
N ILE A 395 -13.48 3.26 23.01
CA ILE A 395 -13.57 4.05 21.77
C ILE A 395 -13.27 5.52 22.07
N MET A 396 -12.79 6.23 21.06
CA MET A 396 -12.59 7.68 21.05
C MET A 396 -13.71 8.36 20.23
N PRO A 397 -13.95 9.67 20.42
CA PRO A 397 -14.92 10.41 19.62
C PRO A 397 -14.70 10.24 18.10
N ASP A 398 -13.43 10.22 17.68
CA ASP A 398 -13.03 10.08 16.27
C ASP A 398 -13.40 8.71 15.67
N ASP A 399 -13.57 7.68 16.49
CA ASP A 399 -13.94 6.33 16.03
C ASP A 399 -15.42 6.24 15.62
N LEU A 400 -16.28 7.16 16.10
CA LEU A 400 -17.74 7.05 15.92
C LEU A 400 -18.19 7.12 14.48
N LYS A 401 -17.44 7.84 13.63
CA LYS A 401 -17.71 7.86 12.18
C LYS A 401 -17.50 6.47 11.59
N ALA A 402 -16.37 5.84 11.90
CA ALA A 402 -16.08 4.48 11.46
C ALA A 402 -17.11 3.47 12.03
N ILE A 403 -17.56 3.65 13.28
CA ILE A 403 -18.60 2.82 13.91
C ILE A 403 -19.96 3.00 13.22
N ARG A 404 -20.32 4.23 12.83
CA ARG A 404 -21.56 4.51 12.10
C ARG A 404 -21.52 3.90 10.70
N ASP A 405 -20.44 4.15 9.99
CA ASP A 405 -20.16 3.58 8.67
C ASP A 405 -20.12 2.04 8.76
N ALA A 406 -19.81 1.53 9.97
CA ALA A 406 -19.90 0.12 10.32
C ALA A 406 -21.29 -0.50 10.44
N GLY A 407 -22.33 0.29 10.20
CA GLY A 407 -23.69 -0.18 10.24
C GLY A 407 -24.27 -0.18 11.65
N PHE A 408 -23.47 0.07 12.70
CA PHE A 408 -24.01 0.23 14.05
C PHE A 408 -24.99 1.40 14.09
N ARG A 409 -26.02 1.25 14.92
CA ARG A 409 -27.06 2.26 15.12
C ARG A 409 -27.03 2.83 16.53
N ALA A 410 -26.42 2.13 17.47
CA ALA A 410 -26.24 2.61 18.82
C ALA A 410 -24.92 2.17 19.46
N VAL A 411 -24.47 2.94 20.45
CA VAL A 411 -23.35 2.62 21.33
C VAL A 411 -23.78 2.60 22.80
N ILE A 412 -23.21 1.69 23.60
CA ILE A 412 -23.41 1.64 25.06
C ILE A 412 -22.06 1.74 25.76
N CYS A 413 -21.89 2.74 26.62
CA CYS A 413 -20.71 2.82 27.49
C CYS A 413 -20.95 2.06 28.78
N ASN A 414 -20.16 1.00 29.01
CA ASN A 414 -20.15 0.24 30.27
C ASN A 414 -18.97 0.58 31.17
N ARG A 415 -18.27 1.67 30.88
CA ARG A 415 -17.14 2.17 31.66
C ARG A 415 -17.57 3.38 32.47
N PRO A 416 -17.46 3.36 33.81
CA PRO A 416 -17.58 4.57 34.61
C PRO A 416 -16.60 5.65 34.13
N ASP A 417 -17.06 6.89 34.01
CA ASP A 417 -16.20 8.02 33.72
C ASP A 417 -15.16 8.25 34.82
N GLY A 418 -13.96 8.68 34.43
CA GLY A 418 -12.86 8.98 35.34
C GLY A 418 -12.06 7.77 35.84
N GLU A 419 -12.16 6.59 35.21
CA GLU A 419 -11.33 5.43 35.55
C GLU A 419 -9.87 5.58 35.12
N SER A 420 -9.57 6.46 34.16
CA SER A 420 -8.19 6.83 33.78
C SER A 420 -8.12 8.23 33.19
N ALA A 421 -6.93 8.85 33.23
CA ALA A 421 -6.71 10.22 32.75
C ALA A 421 -6.86 10.38 31.22
N ASP A 422 -6.68 9.28 30.47
CA ASP A 422 -6.82 9.18 29.02
C ASP A 422 -8.22 8.75 28.56
N GLN A 423 -9.17 8.61 29.49
CA GLN A 423 -10.55 8.23 29.16
C GLN A 423 -11.35 9.44 28.68
N PRO A 424 -11.94 9.41 27.46
CA PRO A 424 -12.92 10.42 27.06
C PRO A 424 -14.18 10.30 27.94
N ALA A 425 -14.73 11.44 28.35
CA ALA A 425 -15.98 11.45 29.09
C ALA A 425 -17.13 10.93 28.21
N PHE A 426 -18.11 10.25 28.79
CA PHE A 426 -19.23 9.74 28.01
C PHE A 426 -19.98 10.85 27.28
N ASP A 427 -20.07 12.05 27.87
CA ASP A 427 -20.75 13.19 27.24
C ASP A 427 -20.08 13.63 25.92
N GLU A 428 -18.75 13.48 25.81
CA GLU A 428 -18.00 13.75 24.57
C GLU A 428 -18.35 12.72 23.49
N ILE A 429 -18.38 11.44 23.86
CA ILE A 429 -18.80 10.36 22.96
C ILE A 429 -20.26 10.55 22.54
N ALA A 430 -21.15 10.89 23.48
CA ALA A 430 -22.56 11.08 23.19
C ALA A 430 -22.82 12.29 22.28
N ALA A 431 -22.04 13.37 22.41
CA ALA A 431 -22.10 14.51 21.52
C ALA A 431 -21.71 14.13 20.08
N ALA A 432 -20.54 13.50 19.90
CA ALA A 432 -20.09 13.03 18.60
C ALA A 432 -21.03 11.98 17.98
N ALA A 433 -21.62 11.10 18.81
CA ALA A 433 -22.56 10.09 18.35
C ALA A 433 -23.84 10.75 17.80
N ARG A 434 -24.38 11.77 18.49
CA ARG A 434 -25.55 12.53 18.05
C ARG A 434 -25.32 13.23 16.72
N GLU A 435 -24.15 13.82 16.50
CA GLU A 435 -23.81 14.48 15.22
C GLU A 435 -23.85 13.50 14.04
N LEU A 436 -23.51 12.24 14.29
CA LEU A 436 -23.56 11.17 13.31
C LEU A 436 -24.91 10.44 13.30
N GLY A 437 -25.83 10.79 14.22
CA GLY A 437 -27.16 10.21 14.44
C GLY A 437 -27.17 8.83 15.14
N LEU A 438 -26.06 8.41 15.75
CA LEU A 438 -25.98 7.19 16.55
C LEU A 438 -26.67 7.42 17.89
N ASP A 439 -27.46 6.45 18.36
CA ASP A 439 -27.95 6.47 19.74
C ASP A 439 -26.80 6.16 20.70
N ALA A 440 -26.58 6.99 21.71
CA ALA A 440 -25.59 6.73 22.75
C ALA A 440 -26.27 6.54 24.10
N ARG A 441 -25.93 5.46 24.80
CA ARG A 441 -26.41 5.21 26.17
C ARG A 441 -25.27 4.98 27.14
N TYR A 442 -25.48 5.44 28.36
CA TYR A 442 -24.55 5.27 29.48
C TYR A 442 -25.14 4.26 30.47
N LEU A 443 -24.43 3.16 30.67
CA LEU A 443 -24.75 2.18 31.71
C LEU A 443 -23.43 1.72 32.35
N PRO A 444 -22.82 2.56 33.20
CA PRO A 444 -21.54 2.25 33.80
C PRO A 444 -21.67 1.08 34.77
N VAL A 445 -20.79 0.10 34.64
CA VAL A 445 -20.76 -1.06 35.55
C VAL A 445 -19.35 -1.25 36.07
N ARG A 446 -19.20 -1.54 37.36
CA ARG A 446 -17.90 -1.85 37.97
C ARG A 446 -17.60 -3.33 37.75
N SER A 447 -16.36 -3.66 37.37
CA SER A 447 -15.98 -5.03 37.00
C SER A 447 -16.12 -6.06 38.13
N ASP A 448 -16.10 -5.61 39.38
CA ASP A 448 -16.28 -6.42 40.59
C ASP A 448 -17.76 -6.57 41.01
N HIS A 449 -18.68 -5.84 40.37
CA HIS A 449 -20.11 -5.80 40.68
C HIS A 449 -20.97 -5.93 39.40
N ILE A 450 -20.93 -7.10 38.76
CA ILE A 450 -21.87 -7.45 37.68
C ILE A 450 -22.89 -8.44 38.27
N GLY A 451 -23.98 -7.92 38.82
CA GLY A 451 -25.08 -8.68 39.40
C GLY A 451 -26.25 -8.86 38.43
N ASP A 452 -27.36 -9.36 38.95
CA ASP A 452 -28.53 -9.68 38.14
C ASP A 452 -29.26 -8.42 37.66
N ALA A 453 -29.29 -7.37 38.50
CA ALA A 453 -29.89 -6.08 38.19
C ALA A 453 -29.16 -5.36 37.05
N GLU A 454 -27.82 -5.41 37.01
CA GLU A 454 -27.03 -4.81 35.94
C GLU A 454 -27.25 -5.53 34.61
N VAL A 455 -27.37 -6.85 34.64
CA VAL A 455 -27.68 -7.67 33.45
C VAL A 455 -29.06 -7.35 32.91
N ASP A 456 -30.06 -7.18 33.79
CA ASP A 456 -31.43 -6.86 33.38
C ASP A 456 -31.54 -5.43 32.82
N ALA A 457 -30.90 -4.46 33.47
CA ALA A 457 -30.81 -3.08 32.98
C ALA A 457 -30.11 -3.01 31.62
N PHE A 458 -29.03 -3.78 31.45
CA PHE A 458 -28.32 -3.89 30.19
C PHE A 458 -29.20 -4.53 29.11
N GLY A 459 -29.92 -5.61 29.42
CA GLY A 459 -30.83 -6.26 28.49
C GLY A 459 -31.95 -5.34 28.01
N ALA A 460 -32.62 -4.64 28.94
CA ALA A 460 -33.65 -3.66 28.60
C ALA A 460 -33.12 -2.54 27.70
N MET A 461 -31.91 -2.06 27.98
CA MET A 461 -31.26 -1.03 27.17
C MET A 461 -30.90 -1.54 25.78
N VAL A 462 -30.32 -2.73 25.67
CA VAL A 462 -29.96 -3.34 24.40
C VAL A 462 -31.20 -3.57 23.55
N ASP A 463 -32.31 -4.05 24.11
CA ASP A 463 -33.57 -4.29 23.38
C ASP A 463 -34.24 -2.99 22.89
N ALA A 464 -34.12 -1.90 23.65
CA ALA A 464 -34.71 -0.61 23.29
C ALA A 464 -33.94 0.15 22.19
N LEU A 465 -32.70 -0.25 21.89
CA LEU A 465 -31.84 0.44 20.95
C LEU A 465 -31.94 -0.12 19.53
N PRO A 466 -31.82 0.74 18.50
CA PRO A 466 -31.74 0.27 17.12
C PRO A 466 -30.48 -0.60 16.95
N LYS A 467 -30.65 -1.73 16.27
CA LYS A 467 -29.58 -2.70 16.01
C LYS A 467 -28.80 -2.35 14.74
N PRO A 468 -27.52 -2.73 14.65
CA PRO A 468 -26.69 -3.35 15.69
C PRO A 468 -26.21 -2.37 16.76
N VAL A 469 -26.00 -2.86 17.99
CA VAL A 469 -25.50 -2.10 19.15
C VAL A 469 -24.04 -2.43 19.43
N LEU A 470 -23.19 -1.43 19.59
CA LEU A 470 -21.80 -1.59 20.03
C LEU A 470 -21.65 -1.15 21.50
N ALA A 471 -21.49 -2.09 22.41
CA ALA A 471 -21.12 -1.79 23.78
C ALA A 471 -19.59 -1.70 23.93
N TYR A 472 -19.10 -0.81 24.77
CA TYR A 472 -17.67 -0.67 25.00
C TYR A 472 -17.33 -0.42 26.48
N CYS A 473 -16.15 -0.87 26.89
CA CYS A 473 -15.53 -0.48 28.15
C CYS A 473 -14.01 -0.49 28.02
N ARG A 474 -13.24 -0.33 29.11
CA ARG A 474 -11.75 -0.26 29.04
C ARG A 474 -11.13 -1.35 28.13
N SER A 475 -11.45 -2.61 28.38
CA SER A 475 -10.99 -3.76 27.59
C SER A 475 -12.08 -4.46 26.77
N GLY A 476 -13.34 -3.99 26.85
CA GLY A 476 -14.52 -4.70 26.33
C GLY A 476 -15.06 -5.84 27.21
N ASN A 477 -14.31 -6.29 28.22
CA ASN A 477 -14.70 -7.45 29.05
C ASN A 477 -16.03 -7.25 29.80
N ARG A 478 -16.34 -6.05 30.29
CA ARG A 478 -17.59 -5.79 31.02
C ARG A 478 -18.81 -5.94 30.11
N ALA A 479 -18.73 -5.33 28.93
CA ALA A 479 -19.76 -5.43 27.89
C ALA A 479 -19.96 -6.89 27.46
N GLY A 480 -18.86 -7.63 27.26
CA GLY A 480 -18.91 -9.07 26.94
C GLY A 480 -19.53 -9.90 28.05
N LEU A 481 -19.16 -9.69 29.32
CA LEU A 481 -19.72 -10.41 30.47
C LEU A 481 -21.22 -10.14 30.65
N LEU A 482 -21.65 -8.88 30.55
CA LEU A 482 -23.07 -8.50 30.61
C LEU A 482 -23.87 -9.22 29.52
N TRP A 483 -23.36 -9.21 28.29
CA TRP A 483 -24.00 -9.89 27.16
C TRP A 483 -24.06 -11.41 27.32
N ASN A 484 -22.98 -12.04 27.78
CA ASN A 484 -22.93 -13.49 28.01
C ASN A 484 -23.92 -13.92 29.10
N ARG A 485 -24.01 -13.18 30.21
CA ARG A 485 -24.99 -13.47 31.26
C ARG A 485 -26.42 -13.25 30.79
N LEU A 486 -26.67 -12.19 30.01
CA LEU A 486 -27.98 -11.90 29.42
C LEU A 486 -28.44 -13.02 28.48
N THR A 487 -27.57 -13.45 27.57
CA THR A 487 -27.89 -14.51 26.60
C THR A 487 -28.07 -15.87 27.26
N THR A 488 -27.24 -16.21 28.25
CA THR A 488 -27.42 -17.43 29.07
C THR A 488 -28.79 -17.44 29.74
N ARG A 489 -29.26 -16.30 30.27
CA ARG A 489 -30.61 -16.20 30.86
C ARG A 489 -31.74 -16.29 29.86
N ARG A 490 -31.54 -15.82 28.63
CA ARG A 490 -32.56 -15.88 27.56
C ARG A 490 -32.71 -17.27 26.96
N THR A 491 -31.73 -18.16 27.18
CA THR A 491 -31.67 -19.51 26.62
C THR A 491 -31.91 -20.62 27.65
N ALA A 492 -31.84 -20.29 28.94
CA ALA A 492 -32.31 -21.12 30.06
C ALA A 492 -33.82 -20.91 30.29
#